data_AF-A0A2U8PB31-F1
#
_entry.id   AF-A0A2U8PB31-F1
#
_cell.length_a   1.000
_cell.length_b   1.000
_cell.length_c   1.000
_cell.angle_alpha   90.00
_cell.angle_beta   90.00
_cell.angle_gamma   90.00
#
_symmetry.space_group_name_H-M   'P 1'
#
loop_
_entity.id
_entity.type
_entity.pdbx_description
1 polymer ?
#
loop_
_entity_poly.entity_id
_entity_poly.type
_entity_poly.pdbx_seq_one_letter_code
_entity_poly.pdbx_strand_id
1 'polypeptide(L)'
;MRRLLLLAATLVVTCNAASAQSSKPYAGLEQRPIKALSHQQVDDLQSGRGMGLALAAELNGYPGPSHVLELGDRLELTGDQRAEIQHLFDSMKQETVPLGNKLVEQERELDNLFSARAVTPESLKATIVAISETQGRLRESHLKYHLSTAALLNQSQMQRYAELRGYQHPDSSAGRKHHH
;
A
#
# COMPACT_ATOMS: atom_id res chain seq x y z
N MET A 1 -12.05 -74.49 -15.27
CA MET A 1 -13.52 -74.34 -15.44
C MET A 1 -13.96 -73.08 -14.69
N ARG A 2 -14.72 -72.21 -15.37
CA ARG A 2 -15.11 -70.82 -14.99
C ARG A 2 -15.65 -70.67 -13.56
N ARG A 3 -15.20 -69.64 -12.84
CA ARG A 3 -16.00 -68.94 -11.82
C ARG A 3 -15.79 -67.42 -11.96
N LEU A 4 -16.89 -66.72 -12.28
CA LEU A 4 -17.06 -65.28 -12.14
C LEU A 4 -16.91 -64.89 -10.67
N LEU A 5 -16.21 -63.79 -10.39
CA LEU A 5 -16.34 -63.05 -9.14
C LEU A 5 -16.50 -61.56 -9.48
N LEU A 6 -17.69 -61.06 -9.18
CA LEU A 6 -18.07 -59.64 -9.22
C LEU A 6 -17.27 -58.88 -8.15
N LEU A 7 -16.51 -57.86 -8.55
CA LEU A 7 -15.93 -56.89 -7.62
C LEU A 7 -16.92 -55.74 -7.44
N ALA A 8 -17.55 -55.67 -6.27
CA ALA A 8 -18.33 -54.51 -5.85
C ALA A 8 -17.36 -53.37 -5.48
N ALA A 9 -17.47 -52.24 -6.18
CA ALA A 9 -16.70 -51.04 -5.87
C ALA A 9 -17.40 -50.25 -4.76
N THR A 10 -16.81 -50.24 -3.56
CA THR A 10 -17.24 -49.42 -2.43
C THR A 10 -16.74 -47.99 -2.63
N LEU A 11 -17.65 -47.07 -2.94
CA LEU A 11 -17.37 -45.64 -3.04
C LEU A 11 -17.26 -45.04 -1.63
N VAL A 12 -16.03 -44.77 -1.17
CA VAL A 12 -15.78 -44.03 0.07
C VAL A 12 -16.02 -42.55 -0.20
N VAL A 13 -17.16 -42.03 0.25
CA VAL A 13 -17.43 -40.59 0.28
C VAL A 13 -16.69 -39.99 1.46
N THR A 14 -15.53 -39.36 1.20
CA THR A 14 -14.85 -38.53 2.19
C THR A 14 -15.55 -37.17 2.27
N CYS A 15 -16.34 -36.95 3.31
CA CYS A 15 -16.85 -35.64 3.66
C CYS A 15 -15.69 -34.75 4.12
N ASN A 16 -15.17 -33.89 3.24
CA ASN A 16 -14.32 -32.78 3.65
C ASN A 16 -15.17 -31.79 4.45
N ALA A 17 -15.20 -31.96 5.77
CA ALA A 17 -15.60 -30.91 6.68
C ALA A 17 -14.53 -29.81 6.63
N ALA A 18 -14.66 -28.90 5.66
CA ALA A 18 -13.95 -27.64 5.68
C ALA A 18 -14.36 -26.93 6.97
N SER A 19 -13.49 -27.00 7.96
CA SER A 19 -13.67 -26.30 9.22
C SER A 19 -13.60 -24.82 8.88
N ALA A 20 -14.76 -24.15 8.82
CA ALA A 20 -14.83 -22.71 8.84
C ALA A 20 -14.26 -22.25 10.19
N GLN A 21 -12.94 -22.08 10.23
CA GLN A 21 -12.25 -21.48 11.37
C GLN A 21 -12.96 -20.15 11.61
N SER A 22 -13.58 -19.98 12.78
CA SER A 22 -14.22 -18.71 13.09
C SER A 22 -13.11 -17.66 13.14
N SER A 23 -12.99 -16.89 12.07
CA SER A 23 -12.01 -15.82 12.02
C SER A 23 -12.52 -14.78 13.01
N LYS A 24 -11.88 -14.69 14.18
CA LYS A 24 -12.00 -13.54 15.06
C LYS A 24 -10.94 -12.54 14.57
N PRO A 25 -11.23 -11.69 13.57
CA PRO A 25 -10.22 -10.86 12.90
C PRO A 25 -9.50 -9.90 13.86
N TYR A 26 -10.10 -9.63 15.01
CA TYR A 26 -9.57 -8.71 16.02
C TYR A 26 -8.95 -9.40 17.24
N ALA A 27 -9.08 -10.72 17.38
CA ALA A 27 -8.50 -11.42 18.54
C ALA A 27 -6.96 -11.33 18.51
N GLY A 28 -6.37 -10.91 19.61
CA GLY A 28 -4.94 -10.65 19.74
C GLY A 28 -4.53 -9.22 19.38
N LEU A 29 -5.38 -8.45 18.68
CA LEU A 29 -5.08 -7.06 18.36
C LEU A 29 -5.16 -6.16 19.59
N GLU A 30 -5.89 -6.56 20.63
CA GLU A 30 -5.96 -5.87 21.91
C GLU A 30 -4.61 -5.80 22.63
N GLN A 31 -3.61 -6.61 22.24
CA GLN A 31 -2.26 -6.58 22.79
C GLN A 31 -1.33 -5.57 22.10
N ARG A 32 -1.76 -4.96 20.97
CA ARG A 32 -0.95 -3.96 20.27
C ARG A 32 -0.74 -2.72 21.13
N PRO A 33 0.43 -2.04 21.04
CA PRO A 33 0.62 -0.76 21.71
C PRO A 33 -0.32 0.35 21.23
N ILE A 34 -0.72 0.31 19.95
CA ILE A 34 -1.72 1.19 19.34
C ILE A 34 -2.67 0.27 18.57
N LYS A 35 -3.95 0.17 18.96
CA LYS A 35 -4.83 -0.90 18.42
C LYS A 35 -5.06 -0.76 16.91
N ALA A 36 -5.18 0.48 16.43
CA ALA A 36 -5.45 0.79 15.02
C ALA A 36 -4.27 0.52 14.08
N LEU A 37 -3.03 0.49 14.59
CA LEU A 37 -1.81 0.38 13.78
C LEU A 37 -1.07 -0.94 14.06
N SER A 38 -0.71 -1.65 13.01
CA SER A 38 0.28 -2.73 13.11
C SER A 38 1.69 -2.16 13.35
N HIS A 39 2.62 -2.99 13.86
CA HIS A 39 4.02 -2.59 14.00
C HIS A 39 4.62 -2.13 12.67
N GLN A 40 4.34 -2.85 11.57
CA GLN A 40 4.79 -2.46 10.24
C GLN A 40 4.31 -1.07 9.84
N GLN A 41 3.03 -0.73 10.10
CA GLN A 41 2.50 0.59 9.79
C GLN A 41 3.15 1.69 10.64
N VAL A 42 3.45 1.40 11.92
CA VAL A 42 4.21 2.34 12.77
C VAL A 42 5.60 2.57 12.17
N ASP A 43 6.32 1.49 11.85
CA ASP A 43 7.66 1.58 11.26
C ASP A 43 7.63 2.31 9.92
N ASP A 44 6.62 2.05 9.08
CA ASP A 44 6.42 2.69 7.79
C ASP A 44 6.19 4.20 7.95
N LEU A 45 5.29 4.60 8.85
CA LEU A 45 5.00 6.00 9.14
C LEU A 45 6.24 6.73 9.68
N GLN A 46 6.93 6.14 10.66
CA GLN A 46 8.14 6.72 11.25
C GLN A 46 9.28 6.78 10.23
N SER A 47 9.29 5.86 9.27
CA SER A 47 10.23 5.86 8.14
C SER A 47 9.70 6.61 6.92
N GLY A 48 8.61 7.37 7.01
CA GLY A 48 8.05 8.16 5.90
C GLY A 48 7.72 7.35 4.63
N ARG A 49 7.40 6.07 4.77
CA ARG A 49 6.99 5.18 3.67
C ARG A 49 5.53 5.38 3.35
N GLY A 50 5.20 5.28 2.06
CA GLY A 50 3.88 5.66 1.56
C GLY A 50 2.76 4.67 1.84
N MET A 51 3.00 3.39 2.16
CA MET A 51 1.95 2.39 2.43
C MET A 51 0.77 2.38 1.44
N GLY A 52 1.02 2.69 0.17
CA GLY A 52 -0.02 2.79 -0.87
C GLY A 52 -0.76 4.14 -0.97
N LEU A 53 -0.41 5.14 -0.17
CA LEU A 53 -1.01 6.50 -0.21
C LEU A 53 -0.92 7.16 -1.59
N ALA A 54 0.11 6.83 -2.37
CA ALA A 54 0.36 7.34 -3.71
C ALA A 54 -0.17 6.45 -4.85
N LEU A 55 -0.93 5.38 -4.58
CA LEU A 55 -1.35 4.45 -5.65
C LEU A 55 -2.12 5.12 -6.79
N ALA A 56 -2.88 6.18 -6.49
CA ALA A 56 -3.55 6.97 -7.51
C ALA A 56 -2.57 7.61 -8.51
N ALA A 57 -1.39 8.02 -8.06
CA ALA A 57 -0.33 8.53 -8.93
C ALA A 57 0.43 7.37 -9.59
N GLU A 58 0.95 6.44 -8.78
CA GLU A 58 1.80 5.33 -9.24
C GLU A 58 1.14 4.51 -10.36
N LEU A 59 -0.11 4.08 -10.15
CA LEU A 59 -0.83 3.22 -11.11
C LEU A 59 -1.38 4.00 -12.32
N ASN A 60 -1.31 5.33 -12.31
CA ASN A 60 -1.66 6.17 -13.45
C ASN A 60 -0.41 6.78 -14.11
N GLY A 61 0.75 6.14 -13.93
CA GLY A 61 1.97 6.49 -14.63
C GLY A 61 2.71 7.68 -14.04
N TYR A 62 2.52 8.03 -12.77
CA TYR A 62 3.32 9.04 -12.07
C TYR A 62 4.26 8.32 -11.09
N PRO A 63 5.53 8.11 -11.45
CA PRO A 63 6.46 7.29 -10.67
C PRO A 63 6.92 7.99 -9.39
N GLY A 64 7.12 7.22 -8.32
CA GLY A 64 7.67 7.74 -7.06
C GLY A 64 9.20 7.85 -7.08
N PRO A 65 9.79 8.86 -6.39
CA PRO A 65 11.23 9.13 -6.48
C PRO A 65 12.09 7.96 -6.01
N SER A 66 11.65 7.23 -4.96
CA SER A 66 12.36 6.05 -4.46
C SER A 66 12.51 4.95 -5.53
N HIS A 67 11.43 4.64 -6.26
CA HIS A 67 11.45 3.59 -7.27
C HIS A 67 12.23 4.02 -8.52
N VAL A 68 12.21 5.31 -8.85
CA VAL A 68 12.99 5.85 -9.97
C VAL A 68 14.48 5.80 -9.67
N LEU A 69 14.90 6.13 -8.43
CA LEU A 69 16.29 6.00 -8.00
C LEU A 69 16.76 4.54 -8.03
N GLU A 70 15.94 3.60 -7.55
CA GLU A 70 16.22 2.16 -7.61
C GLU A 70 16.44 1.67 -9.05
N LEU A 71 15.66 2.19 -9.99
CA LEU A 71 15.73 1.82 -11.40
C LEU A 71 16.67 2.71 -12.22
N GLY A 72 17.43 3.62 -11.59
CA GLY A 72 18.09 4.74 -12.27
C GLY A 72 18.99 4.34 -13.44
N ASP A 73 19.76 3.25 -13.31
CA ASP A 73 20.64 2.78 -14.38
C ASP A 73 19.84 2.18 -15.55
N ARG A 74 18.74 1.50 -15.26
CA ARG A 74 17.85 0.87 -16.26
C ARG A 74 16.96 1.89 -16.97
N LEU A 75 16.80 3.08 -16.38
CA LEU A 75 16.13 4.25 -16.94
C LEU A 75 17.12 5.21 -17.61
N GLU A 76 18.42 4.90 -17.59
CA GLU A 76 19.47 5.75 -18.16
C GLU A 76 19.38 7.20 -17.64
N LEU A 77 19.14 7.38 -16.34
CA LEU A 77 19.06 8.71 -15.75
C LEU A 77 20.38 9.45 -15.94
N THR A 78 20.30 10.70 -16.40
CA THR A 78 21.47 11.58 -16.41
C THR A 78 21.93 11.90 -14.98
N GLY A 79 23.17 12.37 -14.83
CA GLY A 79 23.69 12.83 -13.53
C GLY A 79 22.78 13.87 -12.88
N ASP A 80 22.32 14.84 -13.67
CA ASP A 80 21.42 15.90 -13.21
C ASP A 80 20.04 15.35 -12.81
N GLN A 81 19.44 14.47 -13.61
CA GLN A 81 18.17 13.82 -13.25
C GLN A 81 18.29 13.06 -11.92
N ARG A 82 19.37 12.31 -11.74
CA ARG A 82 19.60 11.56 -10.50
C ARG A 82 19.73 12.49 -9.30
N ALA A 83 20.46 13.60 -9.43
CA ALA A 83 20.63 14.58 -8.37
C ALA A 83 19.29 15.23 -7.99
N GLU A 84 18.48 15.64 -8.97
CA GLU A 84 17.18 16.27 -8.72
C GLU A 84 16.17 15.28 -8.10
N ILE A 85 16.14 14.03 -8.58
CA ILE A 85 15.24 13.00 -8.01
C ILE A 85 15.68 12.62 -6.59
N GLN A 86 17.00 12.59 -6.31
CA GLN A 86 17.50 12.40 -4.95
C GLN A 86 17.07 13.54 -4.04
N HIS A 87 17.15 14.79 -4.50
CA HIS A 87 16.65 15.94 -3.75
C HIS A 87 15.15 15.86 -3.47
N LEU A 88 14.34 15.41 -4.45
CA LEU A 88 12.91 15.15 -4.25
C LEU A 88 12.65 14.04 -3.22
N PHE A 89 13.43 12.95 -3.27
CA PHE A 89 13.33 11.87 -2.28
C PHE A 89 13.65 12.37 -0.87
N ASP A 90 14.74 13.11 -0.70
CA ASP A 90 15.16 13.62 0.61
C ASP A 90 14.15 14.64 1.16
N SER A 91 13.64 15.52 0.29
CA SER A 91 12.58 16.49 0.65
C SER A 91 11.29 15.78 1.06
N MET A 92 10.88 14.73 0.32
CA MET A 92 9.74 13.90 0.71
C MET A 92 9.94 13.33 2.10
N LYS A 93 11.12 12.79 2.41
CA LYS A 93 11.42 12.19 3.70
C LYS A 93 11.40 13.24 4.83
N GLN A 94 11.92 14.44 4.58
CA GLN A 94 11.87 15.55 5.53
C GLN A 94 10.43 15.98 5.84
N GLU A 95 9.51 15.87 4.88
CA GLU A 95 8.10 16.21 5.07
C GLU A 95 7.26 15.08 5.68
N THR A 96 7.43 13.85 5.20
CA THR A 96 6.57 12.71 5.58
C THR A 96 6.95 12.10 6.93
N VAL A 97 8.22 12.13 7.33
CA VAL A 97 8.65 11.55 8.63
C VAL A 97 8.03 12.29 9.81
N PRO A 98 8.07 13.64 9.90
CA PRO A 98 7.37 14.36 10.98
C PRO A 98 5.86 14.11 10.99
N LEU A 99 5.22 14.04 9.81
CA LEU A 99 3.80 13.75 9.69
C LEU A 99 3.47 12.32 10.16
N GLY A 100 4.28 11.34 9.80
CA GLY A 100 4.11 9.96 10.23
C GLY A 100 4.26 9.79 11.75
N ASN A 101 5.29 10.43 12.34
CA ASN A 101 5.45 10.45 13.80
C ASN A 101 4.25 11.12 14.50
N LYS A 102 3.77 12.25 13.96
CA LYS A 102 2.58 12.93 14.48
C LYS A 102 1.35 12.04 14.42
N LEU A 103 1.13 11.33 13.31
CA LEU A 103 0.00 10.42 13.16
C LEU A 103 0.05 9.27 14.17
N VAL A 104 1.23 8.66 14.37
CA VAL A 104 1.43 7.61 15.39
C VAL A 104 1.06 8.11 16.78
N GLU A 105 1.45 9.33 17.14
CA GLU A 105 1.11 9.91 18.44
C GLU A 105 -0.38 10.23 18.57
N GLN A 106 -1.00 10.76 17.52
CA GLN A 106 -2.44 11.05 17.53
C GLN A 106 -3.30 9.78 17.64
N GLU A 107 -2.90 8.69 16.98
CA GLU A 107 -3.56 7.38 17.11
C GLU A 107 -3.37 6.77 18.50
N ARG A 108 -2.19 6.96 19.10
CA ARG A 108 -1.92 6.57 20.49
C ARG A 108 -2.80 7.35 21.47
N GLU A 109 -2.94 8.66 21.28
CA GLU A 109 -3.78 9.49 22.15
C GLU A 109 -5.26 9.11 22.03
N LEU A 110 -5.75 8.82 20.82
CA LEU A 110 -7.09 8.31 20.63
C LEU A 110 -7.31 7.00 21.40
N ASP A 111 -6.36 6.06 21.31
CA ASP A 111 -6.41 4.78 22.04
C ASP A 111 -6.38 4.98 23.57
N ASN A 112 -5.58 5.94 24.06
CA ASN A 112 -5.52 6.30 25.48
C ASN A 112 -6.85 6.85 25.99
N LEU A 113 -7.51 7.74 25.24
CA LEU A 113 -8.81 8.31 25.62
C LEU A 113 -9.89 7.22 25.77
N PHE A 114 -9.92 6.24 24.86
CA PHE A 114 -10.85 5.12 24.94
C PHE A 114 -10.50 4.15 26.06
N SER A 115 -9.24 3.76 26.20
CA SER A 115 -8.81 2.82 27.24
C SER A 115 -9.00 3.37 28.66
N ALA A 116 -8.80 4.68 28.85
CA ALA A 116 -9.04 5.39 30.10
C ALA A 116 -10.52 5.69 30.36
N ARG A 117 -11.42 5.42 29.41
CA ARG A 117 -12.85 5.82 29.44
C ARG A 117 -13.04 7.33 29.65
N ALA A 118 -12.12 8.13 29.12
CA ALA A 118 -12.10 9.59 29.26
C ALA A 118 -12.64 10.31 28.00
N VAL A 119 -12.92 9.58 26.92
CA VAL A 119 -13.43 10.15 25.67
C VAL A 119 -14.80 10.79 25.85
N THR A 120 -14.97 12.02 25.34
CA THR A 120 -16.26 12.71 25.22
C THR A 120 -16.59 12.94 23.74
N PRO A 121 -17.83 13.30 23.38
CA PRO A 121 -18.16 13.68 22.00
C PRO A 121 -17.29 14.81 21.46
N GLU A 122 -16.94 15.78 22.29
CA GLU A 122 -16.11 16.93 21.93
C GLU A 122 -14.65 16.52 21.71
N SER A 123 -14.08 15.75 22.64
CA SER A 123 -12.70 15.28 22.51
C SER A 123 -12.54 14.33 21.32
N LEU A 124 -13.52 13.45 21.09
CA LEU A 124 -13.54 12.57 19.92
C LEU A 124 -13.53 13.37 18.62
N LYS A 125 -14.41 14.36 18.49
CA LYS A 125 -14.47 15.21 17.29
C LYS A 125 -13.14 15.93 17.04
N ALA A 126 -12.55 16.52 18.08
CA ALA A 126 -11.27 17.23 17.96
C ALA A 126 -10.13 16.29 17.52
N THR A 127 -10.01 15.11 18.17
CA THR A 127 -8.97 14.13 17.85
C THR A 127 -9.11 13.59 16.43
N ILE A 128 -10.33 13.26 15.99
CA ILE A 128 -10.56 12.75 14.64
C ILE A 128 -10.27 13.81 13.56
N VAL A 129 -10.63 15.08 13.79
CA VAL A 129 -10.25 16.17 12.87
C VAL A 129 -8.73 16.26 12.75
N ALA A 130 -8.02 16.27 13.88
CA ALA A 130 -6.56 16.38 13.90
C ALA A 130 -5.87 15.18 13.22
N ILE A 131 -6.37 13.96 13.39
CA ILE A 131 -5.89 12.75 12.70
C ILE A 131 -6.12 12.88 11.19
N SER A 132 -7.34 13.27 10.79
CA SER A 132 -7.74 13.38 9.39
C SER A 132 -6.89 14.41 8.65
N GLU A 133 -6.58 15.55 9.28
CA GLU A 133 -5.68 16.55 8.74
C GLU A 133 -4.26 16.00 8.52
N THR A 134 -3.69 15.29 9.49
CA THR A 134 -2.35 14.68 9.34
C THR A 134 -2.35 13.61 8.25
N GLN A 135 -3.36 12.75 8.20
CA GLN A 135 -3.50 11.73 7.14
C GLN A 135 -3.63 12.37 5.76
N GLY A 136 -4.43 13.43 5.64
CA GLY A 136 -4.60 14.19 4.40
C GLY A 136 -3.28 14.78 3.91
N ARG A 137 -2.55 15.44 4.80
CA ARG A 137 -1.22 16.00 4.50
C ARG A 137 -0.22 14.92 4.11
N LEU A 138 -0.19 13.79 4.82
CA LEU A 138 0.72 12.69 4.49
C LEU A 138 0.44 12.14 3.08
N ARG A 139 -0.84 11.97 2.72
CA ARG A 139 -1.24 11.53 1.37
C ARG A 139 -0.88 12.57 0.31
N GLU A 140 -1.13 13.84 0.59
CA GLU A 140 -0.76 14.95 -0.29
C GLU A 140 0.74 14.98 -0.55
N SER A 141 1.59 14.91 0.49
CA SER A 141 3.04 14.88 0.34
C SER A 141 3.47 13.76 -0.60
N HIS A 142 2.99 12.53 -0.39
CA HIS A 142 3.32 11.41 -1.27
C HIS A 142 2.89 11.64 -2.73
N LEU A 143 1.66 12.10 -2.97
CA LEU A 143 1.16 12.38 -4.32
C LEU A 143 1.95 13.52 -4.99
N LYS A 144 2.28 14.57 -4.24
CA LYS A 144 3.06 15.71 -4.71
C LYS A 144 4.43 15.28 -5.23
N TYR A 145 5.14 14.42 -4.51
CA TYR A 145 6.47 13.97 -4.94
C TYR A 145 6.42 13.00 -6.12
N HIS A 146 5.36 12.21 -6.29
CA HIS A 146 5.14 11.46 -7.52
C HIS A 146 4.91 12.40 -8.72
N LEU A 147 4.09 13.45 -8.54
CA LEU A 147 3.85 14.45 -9.58
C LEU A 147 5.13 15.17 -10.01
N SER A 148 5.95 15.61 -9.05
CA SER A 148 7.23 16.27 -9.33
C SER A 148 8.25 15.34 -9.98
N THR A 149 8.31 14.07 -9.55
CA THR A 149 9.23 13.08 -10.13
C THR A 149 8.88 12.80 -11.60
N ALA A 150 7.60 12.66 -11.93
CA ALA A 150 7.14 12.44 -13.30
C ALA A 150 7.60 13.56 -14.25
N ALA A 151 7.61 14.81 -13.79
CA ALA A 151 8.01 15.97 -14.59
C ALA A 151 9.51 15.99 -14.94
N LEU A 152 10.34 15.19 -14.26
CA LEU A 152 11.79 15.09 -14.52
C LEU A 152 12.13 14.00 -15.52
N LEU A 153 11.19 13.14 -15.89
CA LEU A 153 11.41 12.02 -16.80
C LEU A 153 10.85 12.34 -18.19
N ASN A 154 11.55 11.87 -19.22
CA ASN A 154 11.04 11.94 -20.58
C ASN A 154 10.08 10.77 -20.88
N GLN A 155 9.38 10.83 -22.02
CA GLN A 155 8.39 9.82 -22.40
C GLN A 155 8.94 8.39 -22.49
N SER A 156 10.18 8.21 -22.98
CA SER A 156 10.78 6.87 -23.09
C SER A 156 11.15 6.31 -21.72
N GLN A 157 11.65 7.15 -20.80
CA GLN A 157 11.91 6.78 -19.41
C GLN A 157 10.61 6.39 -18.69
N MET A 158 9.52 7.12 -18.93
CA MET A 158 8.20 6.81 -18.35
C MET A 158 7.64 5.49 -18.86
N GLN A 159 7.76 5.21 -20.17
CA GLN A 159 7.38 3.93 -20.76
C GLN A 159 8.22 2.79 -20.20
N ARG A 160 9.54 2.98 -20.15
CA ARG A 160 10.47 2.00 -19.59
C ARG A 160 10.16 1.72 -18.12
N TYR A 161 9.91 2.74 -17.31
CA TYR A 161 9.50 2.56 -15.92
C TYR A 161 8.25 1.68 -15.80
N ALA A 162 7.22 1.94 -16.61
CA ALA A 162 5.99 1.14 -16.61
C ALA A 162 6.26 -0.33 -16.97
N GLU A 163 7.14 -0.61 -17.93
CA GLU A 163 7.59 -1.99 -18.24
C GLU A 163 8.31 -2.63 -17.05
N LEU A 164 9.27 -1.90 -16.47
CA LEU A 164 10.09 -2.39 -15.36
C LEU A 164 9.28 -2.68 -14.10
N ARG A 165 8.17 -1.98 -13.90
CA ARG A 165 7.22 -2.17 -12.80
C ARG A 165 6.10 -3.17 -13.12
N GLY A 166 6.01 -3.65 -14.36
CA GLY A 166 4.99 -4.61 -14.79
C GLY A 166 3.60 -4.00 -14.99
N TYR A 167 3.51 -2.69 -15.25
CA TYR A 167 2.24 -2.00 -15.53
C TYR A 167 1.80 -2.10 -16.99
N GLN A 168 2.71 -2.47 -17.88
CA GLN A 168 2.37 -2.80 -19.26
C GLN A 168 1.96 -4.26 -19.37
N HIS A 169 0.65 -4.50 -19.47
CA HIS A 169 0.14 -5.81 -19.89
C HIS A 169 0.08 -5.85 -21.43
N PRO A 170 0.53 -6.95 -22.07
CA PRO A 170 0.03 -7.24 -23.40
C PRO A 170 -1.49 -7.43 -23.27
N ASP A 171 -2.27 -6.81 -24.16
CA ASP A 171 -3.74 -6.91 -24.26
C ASP A 171 -4.58 -5.87 -23.52
N SER A 172 -4.42 -4.60 -23.88
CA SER A 172 -5.52 -3.61 -23.74
C SER A 172 -5.86 -2.87 -25.03
N SER A 173 -5.23 -3.22 -26.16
CA SER A 173 -5.48 -2.55 -27.45
C SER A 173 -5.68 -3.50 -28.65
N ALA A 174 -5.80 -4.81 -28.45
CA ALA A 174 -6.11 -5.76 -29.51
C ALA A 174 -7.37 -6.56 -29.18
N GLY A 175 -8.47 -6.32 -29.92
CA GLY A 175 -9.57 -7.28 -29.95
C GLY A 175 -11.01 -6.77 -29.82
N ARG A 176 -11.34 -5.55 -30.22
CA ARG A 176 -12.74 -5.22 -30.55
C ARG A 176 -12.98 -5.37 -32.05
N LYS A 177 -12.84 -6.60 -32.55
CA LYS A 177 -13.37 -6.97 -33.87
C LYS A 177 -14.89 -7.08 -33.72
N HIS A 178 -15.59 -6.05 -34.16
CA HIS A 178 -17.03 -6.10 -34.39
C HIS A 178 -17.28 -7.09 -35.54
N HIS A 179 -17.87 -8.24 -35.22
CA HIS A 179 -18.55 -9.07 -36.21
C HIS A 179 -19.92 -8.44 -36.49
N HIS A 180 -20.11 -8.05 -37.75
CA HIS A 180 -21.42 -7.95 -38.38
C HIS A 180 -21.75 -9.27 -39.05
#